data_AF-A0A1M6GD16-F1
#
_entry.id   AF-A0A1M6GD16-F1
#
_cell.length_a   1.000
_cell.length_b   1.000
_cell.length_c   1.000
_cell.angle_alpha   90.00
_cell.angle_beta   90.00
_cell.angle_gamma   90.00
#
_symmetry.space_group_name_H-M   'P 1'
#
loop_
_entity.id
_entity.type
_entity.pdbx_description
1 polymer ?
#
loop_
_entity_poly.entity_id
_entity_poly.type
_entity_poly.pdbx_seq_one_letter_code
_entity_poly.pdbx_strand_id
1 'polypeptide(L)'
;MDLREKPRKVQKCLELSLRFRLISVVLMVVLTVMFLATSWQALVTLPLGASEALGMWLAEAEGAETAWASAQYLGVSAIAMVVLFFAFGGMRSGIGGIVALLLFMGSLLFLGGAEGMAQIFFAVFAVLALILLFAAKWSVACVLFPFALAWLLLTGFVGWFPLWQGDSWLVWAVLSAAGFSSVVAFALAAGKELGEGAPRAGAMVKAGKKMTLPVLISSLLALAALTFDMGQTGAKQIAGAAILWVAYAVWFFVVAFGTMSFAPWDKLRAGSRRVQMKDKKKK
;
A
#
# COMPACT_ATOMS: atom_id res chain seq x y z
N MET A 1 -20.99 21.87 9.38
CA MET A 1 -20.97 20.39 9.45
C MET A 1 -22.40 19.96 9.31
N ASP A 2 -22.79 19.39 8.16
CA ASP A 2 -24.16 18.91 8.00
C ASP A 2 -24.44 17.79 9.00
N LEU A 3 -25.42 18.03 9.86
CA LEU A 3 -25.84 17.21 10.99
C LEU A 3 -26.65 15.95 10.59
N ARG A 4 -26.54 15.43 9.35
CA ARG A 4 -27.58 14.53 8.80
C ARG A 4 -27.20 13.21 8.13
N GLU A 5 -26.02 12.64 8.39
CA GLU A 5 -25.84 11.19 8.20
C GLU A 5 -25.10 10.59 9.40
N LYS A 6 -25.66 9.54 10.02
CA LYS A 6 -24.93 8.76 11.02
C LYS A 6 -23.63 8.27 10.36
N PRO A 7 -22.46 8.49 10.97
CA PRO A 7 -21.19 8.09 10.38
C PRO A 7 -21.22 6.57 10.15
N ARG A 8 -21.03 6.16 8.90
CA ARG A 8 -20.99 4.75 8.50
C ARG A 8 -19.89 4.03 9.29
N LYS A 9 -20.04 2.72 9.51
CA LYS A 9 -19.07 1.90 10.29
C LYS A 9 -17.61 2.11 9.83
N VAL A 10 -17.36 2.12 8.52
CA VAL A 10 -16.03 2.37 7.93
C VAL A 10 -15.47 3.73 8.33
N GLN A 11 -16.29 4.79 8.30
CA GLN A 11 -15.86 6.12 8.70
C GLN A 11 -15.48 6.17 10.18
N LYS A 12 -16.29 5.54 11.06
CA LYS A 12 -15.95 5.44 12.49
C LYS A 12 -14.63 4.70 12.70
N CYS A 13 -14.38 3.62 11.96
CA CYS A 13 -13.11 2.88 12.05
C CYS A 13 -11.91 3.75 11.65
N LEU A 14 -12.00 4.49 10.54
CA LEU A 14 -10.95 5.41 10.10
C LEU A 14 -10.74 6.58 11.06
N GLU A 15 -11.81 7.12 11.62
CA GLU A 15 -11.70 8.15 12.66
C GLU A 15 -11.06 7.59 13.93
N LEU A 16 -11.35 6.33 14.27
CA LEU A 16 -10.76 5.65 15.43
C LEU A 16 -9.28 5.38 15.22
N SER A 17 -8.85 4.96 14.02
CA SER A 17 -7.42 4.81 13.70
C SER A 17 -6.68 6.16 13.72
N LEU A 18 -7.33 7.26 13.33
CA LEU A 18 -6.77 8.61 13.51
C LEU A 18 -6.68 9.03 14.98
N ARG A 19 -7.60 8.60 15.85
CA ARG A 19 -7.56 8.90 17.28
C ARG A 19 -6.44 8.12 17.98
N PHE A 20 -6.30 6.84 17.67
CA PHE A 20 -5.27 5.96 18.25
C PHE A 20 -3.97 5.93 17.45
N ARG A 21 -3.77 6.85 16.51
CA ARG A 21 -2.60 6.92 15.62
C ARG A 21 -1.25 6.87 16.35
N LEU A 22 -1.17 7.42 17.56
CA LEU A 22 0.06 7.39 18.36
C LEU A 22 0.45 5.97 18.76
N ILE A 23 -0.54 5.15 19.12
CA ILE A 23 -0.33 3.73 19.46
C ILE A 23 0.22 3.01 18.22
N SER A 24 -0.36 3.24 17.04
CA SER A 24 0.12 2.65 15.79
C SER A 24 1.58 3.03 15.48
N VAL A 25 1.96 4.29 15.69
CA VAL A 25 3.34 4.74 15.45
C VAL A 25 4.31 4.16 16.47
N VAL A 26 3.95 4.16 17.77
CA VAL A 26 4.79 3.59 18.81
C VAL A 26 4.99 2.10 18.58
N LEU A 27 3.90 1.36 18.31
CA LEU A 27 3.96 -0.07 17.99
C LEU A 27 4.79 -0.31 16.73
N MET A 28 4.68 0.56 15.72
CA MET A 28 5.49 0.46 14.52
C MET A 28 6.97 0.63 14.84
N VAL A 29 7.36 1.69 15.54
CA VAL A 29 8.76 1.95 15.89
C VAL A 29 9.33 0.82 16.74
N VAL A 30 8.62 0.39 17.79
CA VAL A 30 9.07 -0.69 18.67
C VAL A 30 9.27 -1.98 17.89
N LEU A 31 8.27 -2.42 17.11
CA LEU A 31 8.38 -3.64 16.33
C LEU A 31 9.48 -3.53 15.27
N THR A 32 9.57 -2.43 14.53
CA THR A 32 10.60 -2.23 13.52
C THR A 32 12.01 -2.29 14.14
N VAL A 33 12.23 -1.64 15.29
CA VAL A 33 13.52 -1.72 16.01
C VAL A 33 13.80 -3.13 16.50
N MET A 34 12.81 -3.84 17.05
CA MET A 34 12.97 -5.23 17.47
C MET A 34 13.31 -6.16 16.30
N PHE A 35 12.67 -5.99 15.13
CA PHE A 35 12.96 -6.76 13.92
C PHE A 35 14.36 -6.44 13.36
N LEU A 36 14.74 -5.15 13.32
CA LEU A 36 16.08 -4.73 12.92
C LEU A 36 17.17 -5.35 13.80
N ALA A 37 16.92 -5.43 15.12
CA ALA A 37 17.89 -5.95 16.07
C ALA A 37 18.00 -7.48 16.11
N THR A 38 16.90 -8.20 15.86
CA THR A 38 16.85 -9.67 16.06
C THR A 38 16.83 -10.49 14.78
N SER A 39 16.42 -9.92 13.65
CA SER A 39 16.13 -10.70 12.43
C SER A 39 16.35 -9.91 11.14
N TRP A 40 17.43 -9.11 11.08
CA TRP A 40 17.81 -8.37 9.87
C TRP A 40 17.83 -9.24 8.61
N GLN A 41 18.41 -10.44 8.68
CA GLN A 41 18.43 -11.36 7.55
C GLN A 41 17.00 -11.71 7.07
N ALA A 42 16.05 -11.94 7.98
CA ALA A 42 14.67 -12.23 7.61
C ALA A 42 13.94 -11.04 6.94
N LEU A 43 14.37 -9.80 7.23
CA LEU A 43 13.83 -8.61 6.56
C LEU A 43 14.34 -8.44 5.13
N VAL A 44 15.55 -8.90 4.84
CA VAL A 44 16.20 -8.68 3.54
C VAL A 44 15.99 -9.87 2.59
N THR A 45 15.85 -11.08 3.12
CA THR A 45 15.67 -12.30 2.32
C THR A 45 14.41 -12.30 1.47
N LEU A 46 13.29 -11.77 1.98
CA LEU A 46 12.03 -11.71 1.23
C LEU A 46 12.13 -10.78 -0.01
N PRO A 47 12.59 -9.51 0.11
CA PRO A 47 12.87 -8.66 -1.04
C PRO A 47 13.86 -9.25 -2.05
N LEU A 48 14.94 -9.88 -1.57
CA LEU A 48 15.94 -10.50 -2.44
C LEU A 48 15.38 -11.69 -3.20
N GLY A 49 14.74 -12.64 -2.50
CA GLY A 49 14.12 -13.79 -3.13
C GLY A 49 13.03 -13.39 -4.13
N ALA A 50 12.26 -12.33 -3.83
CA ALA A 50 11.29 -11.77 -4.74
C ALA A 50 11.92 -11.17 -6.00
N SER A 51 13.05 -10.49 -5.84
CA SER A 51 13.83 -9.92 -6.93
C SER A 51 14.40 -11.00 -7.85
N GLU A 52 15.05 -12.02 -7.28
CA GLU A 52 15.64 -13.13 -8.02
C GLU A 52 14.57 -13.91 -8.79
N ALA A 53 13.48 -14.27 -8.11
CA ALA A 53 12.42 -15.04 -8.73
C ALA A 53 11.68 -14.27 -9.84
N LEU A 54 11.50 -12.96 -9.70
CA LEU A 54 10.96 -12.14 -10.78
C LEU A 54 11.91 -12.10 -11.99
N GLY A 55 13.22 -12.03 -11.75
CA GLY A 55 14.24 -12.10 -12.79
C GLY A 55 14.24 -13.44 -13.53
N MET A 56 14.18 -14.55 -12.80
CA MET A 56 14.08 -15.90 -13.36
C MET A 56 12.81 -16.08 -14.18
N TRP A 57 11.65 -15.68 -13.62
CA TRP A 57 10.37 -15.77 -14.33
C TRP A 57 10.37 -14.98 -15.66
N LEU A 58 10.97 -13.79 -15.69
CA LEU A 58 11.10 -13.02 -16.93
C LEU A 58 12.07 -13.66 -17.94
N ALA A 59 13.12 -14.33 -17.46
CA ALA A 59 14.08 -15.01 -18.33
C ALA A 59 13.50 -16.29 -18.96
N GLU A 60 12.62 -16.98 -18.24
CA GLU A 60 11.92 -18.19 -18.69
C GLU A 60 10.71 -17.89 -19.58
N ALA A 61 10.20 -16.66 -19.57
CA ALA A 61 9.10 -16.23 -20.41
C ALA A 61 9.52 -16.14 -21.89
N GLU A 62 9.38 -17.25 -22.63
CA GLU A 62 9.57 -17.31 -24.09
C GLU A 62 8.42 -16.62 -24.86
N GLY A 63 8.19 -15.34 -24.60
CA GLY A 63 7.17 -14.52 -25.24
C GLY A 63 5.96 -14.16 -24.38
N ALA A 64 5.07 -13.34 -24.93
CA ALA A 64 3.93 -12.79 -24.19
C ALA A 64 2.85 -13.85 -23.84
N GLU A 65 2.73 -14.90 -24.65
CA GLU A 65 1.74 -15.96 -24.44
C GLU A 65 2.09 -16.84 -23.23
N THR A 66 3.34 -17.26 -23.12
CA THR A 66 3.85 -18.06 -22.00
C THR A 66 3.90 -17.25 -20.69
N ALA A 67 4.27 -15.97 -20.78
CA ALA A 67 4.17 -15.02 -19.66
C ALA A 67 2.72 -14.85 -19.18
N TRP A 68 1.77 -14.71 -20.11
CA TRP A 68 0.36 -14.58 -19.77
C TRP A 68 -0.19 -15.87 -19.15
N ALA A 69 0.07 -17.03 -19.75
CA ALA A 69 -0.42 -18.31 -19.26
C ALA A 69 0.04 -18.63 -17.84
N SER A 70 1.26 -18.24 -17.47
CA SER A 70 1.85 -18.51 -16.14
C SER A 70 1.42 -17.53 -15.04
N ALA A 71 0.85 -16.36 -15.40
CA ALA A 71 0.50 -15.31 -14.44
C ALA A 71 -0.90 -14.71 -14.68
N GLN A 72 -1.79 -15.43 -15.36
CA GLN A 72 -3.08 -14.91 -15.80
C GLN A 72 -3.96 -14.42 -14.64
N TYR A 73 -4.01 -15.14 -13.51
CA TYR A 73 -4.88 -14.75 -12.40
C TYR A 73 -4.31 -13.53 -11.68
N LEU A 74 -2.99 -13.46 -11.49
CA LEU A 74 -2.30 -12.27 -10.99
C LEU A 74 -2.46 -11.07 -11.92
N GLY A 75 -2.38 -11.28 -13.24
CA GLY A 75 -2.61 -10.25 -14.26
C GLY A 75 -4.04 -9.69 -14.20
N VAL A 76 -5.04 -10.56 -14.14
CA VAL A 76 -6.45 -10.16 -13.98
C VAL A 76 -6.68 -9.43 -12.66
N SER A 77 -6.07 -9.90 -11.57
CA SER A 77 -6.13 -9.23 -10.26
C SER A 77 -5.53 -7.81 -10.31
N ALA A 78 -4.37 -7.65 -10.95
CA ALA A 78 -3.73 -6.34 -11.13
C ALA A 78 -4.61 -5.38 -11.94
N ILE A 79 -5.23 -5.86 -13.03
CA ILE A 79 -6.19 -5.08 -13.83
C ILE A 79 -7.39 -4.67 -12.98
N ALA A 80 -7.98 -5.62 -12.22
CA ALA A 80 -9.11 -5.33 -11.35
C ALA A 80 -8.77 -4.28 -10.29
N MET A 81 -7.58 -4.36 -9.69
CA MET A 81 -7.08 -3.37 -8.74
C MET A 81 -7.04 -1.95 -9.36
N VAL A 82 -6.48 -1.84 -10.56
CA VAL A 82 -6.41 -0.58 -11.30
C VAL A 82 -7.81 -0.02 -11.58
N VAL A 83 -8.73 -0.87 -12.07
CA VAL A 83 -10.13 -0.49 -12.32
C VAL A 83 -10.80 0.03 -11.05
N LEU A 84 -10.59 -0.64 -9.91
CA LEU A 84 -11.11 -0.19 -8.62
C LEU A 84 -10.52 1.17 -8.20
N PHE A 85 -9.24 1.44 -8.45
CA PHE A 85 -8.66 2.76 -8.18
C PHE A 85 -9.25 3.86 -9.06
N PHE A 86 -9.51 3.58 -10.34
CA PHE A 86 -10.22 4.53 -11.21
C PHE A 86 -11.65 4.77 -10.74
N ALA A 87 -12.41 3.71 -10.46
CA ALA A 87 -13.82 3.78 -10.11
C ALA A 87 -14.06 4.53 -8.79
N PHE A 88 -13.23 4.27 -7.77
CA PHE A 88 -13.43 4.84 -6.43
C PHE A 88 -12.55 6.05 -6.14
N GLY A 89 -11.34 6.10 -6.70
CA GLY A 89 -10.35 7.16 -6.46
C GLY A 89 -10.27 8.21 -7.56
N GLY A 90 -10.90 7.96 -8.71
CA GLY A 90 -10.82 8.80 -9.89
C GLY A 90 -9.50 8.68 -10.64
N MET A 91 -9.40 9.42 -11.76
CA MET A 91 -8.30 9.32 -12.72
C MET A 91 -6.90 9.45 -12.12
N ARG A 92 -6.68 10.41 -11.21
CA ARG A 92 -5.37 10.60 -10.57
C ARG A 92 -4.94 9.38 -9.75
N SER A 93 -5.87 8.81 -8.98
CA SER A 93 -5.59 7.65 -8.13
C SER A 93 -5.34 6.40 -8.98
N GLY A 94 -6.08 6.23 -10.08
CA GLY A 94 -5.86 5.14 -11.04
C GLY A 94 -4.48 5.21 -11.71
N ILE A 95 -4.13 6.36 -12.30
CA ILE A 95 -2.82 6.56 -12.94
C ILE A 95 -1.69 6.40 -11.92
N GLY A 96 -1.81 7.02 -10.75
CA GLY A 96 -0.79 6.90 -9.71
C GLY A 96 -0.63 5.48 -9.17
N GLY A 97 -1.73 4.73 -9.07
CA GLY A 97 -1.68 3.31 -8.71
C GLY A 97 -0.93 2.48 -9.75
N ILE A 98 -1.25 2.63 -11.05
CA ILE A 98 -0.52 1.94 -12.13
C ILE A 98 0.97 2.27 -12.08
N VAL A 99 1.32 3.57 -12.01
CA VAL A 99 2.71 4.01 -11.98
C VAL A 99 3.43 3.43 -10.76
N ALA A 100 2.79 3.45 -9.58
CA ALA A 100 3.36 2.89 -8.37
C ALA A 100 3.57 1.37 -8.46
N LEU A 101 2.61 0.64 -9.02
CA LEU A 101 2.73 -0.80 -9.25
C LEU A 101 3.93 -1.12 -10.16
N LEU A 102 4.03 -0.42 -11.30
CA LEU A 102 5.12 -0.60 -12.26
C LEU A 102 6.48 -0.20 -11.67
N LEU A 103 6.54 0.90 -10.91
CA LEU A 103 7.77 1.33 -10.24
C LEU A 103 8.23 0.32 -9.18
N PHE A 104 7.30 -0.26 -8.43
CA PHE A 104 7.64 -1.28 -7.43
C PHE A 104 8.16 -2.55 -8.11
N MET A 105 7.49 -3.06 -9.15
CA MET A 105 7.98 -4.20 -9.95
C MET A 105 9.34 -3.91 -10.59
N GLY A 106 9.50 -2.75 -11.21
CA GLY A 106 10.79 -2.32 -11.76
C GLY A 106 11.88 -2.24 -10.70
N SER A 107 11.56 -1.78 -9.49
CA SER A 107 12.52 -1.74 -8.39
C SER A 107 13.01 -3.11 -7.94
N LEU A 108 12.14 -4.14 -8.00
CA LEU A 108 12.55 -5.52 -7.73
C LEU A 108 13.52 -6.04 -8.80
N LEU A 109 13.32 -5.66 -10.07
CA LEU A 109 14.27 -6.02 -11.14
C LEU A 109 15.65 -5.37 -10.96
N PHE A 110 15.68 -4.10 -10.55
CA PHE A 110 16.95 -3.40 -10.29
C PHE A 110 17.72 -3.95 -9.09
N LEU A 111 17.03 -4.57 -8.13
CA LEU A 111 17.67 -5.14 -6.94
C LEU A 111 18.53 -6.38 -7.30
N GLY A 112 18.15 -7.10 -8.36
CA GLY A 112 18.93 -8.18 -8.99
C GLY A 112 19.44 -9.29 -8.06
N GLY A 113 18.78 -9.53 -6.92
CA GLY A 113 19.24 -10.52 -5.92
C GLY A 113 20.52 -10.18 -5.16
N ALA A 114 21.10 -8.99 -5.36
CA ALA A 114 22.35 -8.63 -4.72
C ALA A 114 22.12 -8.17 -3.27
N GLU A 115 22.60 -8.94 -2.28
CA GLU A 115 22.46 -8.60 -0.85
C GLU A 115 22.98 -7.20 -0.50
N GLY A 116 24.14 -6.83 -1.06
CA GLY A 116 24.73 -5.50 -0.88
C GLY A 116 23.86 -4.37 -1.45
N MET A 117 23.06 -4.64 -2.49
CA MET A 117 22.13 -3.66 -3.06
C MET A 117 20.89 -3.49 -2.20
N ALA A 118 20.44 -4.51 -1.47
CA ALA A 118 19.22 -4.40 -0.67
C ALA A 118 19.36 -3.39 0.47
N GLN A 119 20.49 -3.40 1.19
CA GLN A 119 20.78 -2.39 2.22
C GLN A 119 20.80 -0.97 1.66
N ILE A 120 21.51 -0.78 0.54
CA ILE A 120 21.60 0.50 -0.14
C ILE A 120 20.20 0.94 -0.60
N PHE A 121 19.40 0.03 -1.16
CA PHE A 121 18.05 0.30 -1.63
C PHE A 121 17.13 0.78 -0.51
N PHE A 122 17.07 0.06 0.63
CA PHE A 122 16.26 0.46 1.78
C PHE A 122 16.72 1.78 2.37
N ALA A 123 18.03 1.97 2.55
CA ALA A 123 18.59 3.19 3.13
C ALA A 123 18.34 4.40 2.22
N VAL A 124 18.65 4.29 0.92
CA VAL A 124 18.44 5.35 -0.07
C VAL A 124 16.96 5.66 -0.20
N PHE A 125 16.09 4.66 -0.26
CA PHE A 125 14.64 4.89 -0.31
C PHE A 125 14.14 5.63 0.92
N ALA A 126 14.54 5.22 2.13
CA ALA A 126 14.14 5.88 3.37
C ALA A 126 14.65 7.32 3.45
N VAL A 127 15.91 7.57 3.09
CA VAL A 127 16.52 8.91 3.11
C VAL A 127 15.87 9.82 2.08
N LEU A 128 15.69 9.36 0.83
CA LEU A 128 15.00 10.14 -0.21
C LEU A 128 13.55 10.41 0.18
N ALA A 129 12.84 9.41 0.73
CA ALA A 129 11.48 9.58 1.20
C ALA A 129 11.39 10.62 2.33
N LEU A 130 12.37 10.64 3.24
CA LEU A 130 12.46 11.62 4.33
C LEU A 130 12.75 13.03 3.79
N ILE A 131 13.68 13.19 2.85
CA ILE A 131 13.95 14.47 2.20
C ILE A 131 12.70 15.00 1.50
N LEU A 132 12.03 14.15 0.71
CA LEU A 132 10.80 14.50 0.01
C LEU A 132 9.65 14.85 0.98
N LEU A 133 9.57 14.17 2.13
CA LEU A 133 8.56 14.45 3.17
C LEU A 133 8.61 15.91 3.63
N PHE A 134 9.79 16.51 3.73
CA PHE A 134 9.95 17.90 4.16
C PHE A 134 10.03 18.88 2.98
N ALA A 135 10.74 18.54 1.91
CA ALA A 135 11.03 19.45 0.80
C ALA A 135 9.92 19.53 -0.26
N ALA A 136 9.28 18.40 -0.61
CA ALA A 136 8.36 18.35 -1.74
C ALA A 136 6.92 18.70 -1.33
N LYS A 137 6.27 19.63 -2.05
CA LYS A 137 4.85 19.96 -1.85
C LYS A 137 3.92 19.04 -2.64
N TRP A 138 4.14 17.73 -2.58
CA TRP A 138 3.34 16.71 -3.28
C TRP A 138 2.68 15.75 -2.29
N SER A 139 1.47 15.29 -2.58
CA SER A 139 0.76 14.37 -1.68
C SER A 139 1.41 13.00 -1.58
N VAL A 140 2.01 12.51 -2.67
CA VAL A 140 2.75 11.24 -2.68
C VAL A 140 3.97 11.31 -1.75
N ALA A 141 4.69 12.43 -1.73
CA ALA A 141 5.83 12.63 -0.83
C ALA A 141 5.44 12.53 0.66
N CYS A 142 4.19 12.88 1.01
CA CYS A 142 3.68 12.74 2.38
C CYS A 142 3.50 11.28 2.83
N VAL A 143 3.43 10.32 1.90
CA VAL A 143 3.17 8.92 2.24
C VAL A 143 4.38 8.00 2.05
N LEU A 144 5.40 8.42 1.29
CA LEU A 144 6.58 7.58 1.00
C LEU A 144 7.33 7.16 2.27
N PHE A 145 7.62 8.10 3.17
CA PHE A 145 8.37 7.79 4.39
C PHE A 145 7.55 6.96 5.39
N PRO A 146 6.27 7.31 5.68
CA PRO A 146 5.40 6.42 6.45
C PRO A 146 5.27 5.01 5.84
N PHE A 147 5.20 4.90 4.51
CA PHE A 147 5.19 3.61 3.83
C PHE A 147 6.50 2.86 4.06
N ALA A 148 7.66 3.50 3.89
CA ALA A 148 8.97 2.86 4.11
C ALA A 148 9.07 2.22 5.51
N LEU A 149 8.59 2.92 6.55
CA LEU A 149 8.59 2.39 7.92
C LEU A 149 7.57 1.27 8.11
N ALA A 150 6.33 1.47 7.66
CA ALA A 150 5.28 0.47 7.78
C ALA A 150 5.60 -0.81 6.98
N TRP A 151 6.26 -0.67 5.83
CA TRP A 151 6.64 -1.76 4.93
C TRP A 151 7.59 -2.77 5.58
N LEU A 152 8.49 -2.31 6.47
CA LEU A 152 9.33 -3.22 7.26
C LEU A 152 8.50 -4.17 8.13
N LEU A 153 7.38 -3.70 8.68
CA LEU A 153 6.48 -4.57 9.44
C LEU A 153 5.71 -5.54 8.57
N LEU A 154 5.30 -5.13 7.37
CA LEU A 154 4.69 -6.03 6.41
C LEU A 154 5.65 -7.20 6.11
N THR A 155 6.93 -6.88 5.94
CA THR A 155 8.01 -7.85 5.74
C THR A 155 8.14 -8.80 6.93
N GLY A 156 8.20 -8.26 8.15
CA GLY A 156 8.22 -9.07 9.38
C GLY A 156 6.99 -9.97 9.52
N PHE A 157 5.79 -9.47 9.21
CA PHE A 157 4.55 -10.26 9.27
C PHE A 157 4.54 -11.42 8.28
N VAL A 158 4.98 -11.20 7.05
CA VAL A 158 5.05 -12.27 6.04
C VAL A 158 6.13 -13.29 6.41
N GLY A 159 7.29 -12.82 6.88
CA GLY A 159 8.41 -13.68 7.28
C GLY A 159 8.12 -14.58 8.49
N TRP A 160 7.22 -14.16 9.38
CA TRP A 160 6.82 -14.93 10.56
C TRP A 160 5.65 -15.89 10.34
N PHE A 161 5.02 -15.91 9.16
CA PHE A 161 3.89 -16.80 8.89
C PHE A 161 4.36 -18.18 8.39
N PRO A 162 4.31 -19.23 9.23
CA PRO A 162 4.88 -20.55 8.88
C PRO A 162 4.09 -21.30 7.81
N LEU A 163 2.85 -20.87 7.51
CA LEU A 163 1.95 -21.54 6.58
C LEU A 163 2.32 -21.36 5.10
N TRP A 164 3.27 -20.47 4.79
CA TRP A 164 3.74 -20.15 3.43
C TRP A 164 5.27 -20.34 3.28
N GLN A 165 5.88 -21.20 4.12
CA GLN A 165 7.31 -21.51 4.01
C GLN A 165 7.60 -22.16 2.64
N GLY A 166 8.40 -21.47 1.83
CA GLY A 166 8.73 -21.84 0.44
C GLY A 166 8.53 -20.68 -0.55
N ASP A 167 7.38 -20.00 -0.45
CA ASP A 167 6.96 -18.97 -1.42
C ASP A 167 6.58 -17.64 -0.78
N SER A 168 6.97 -17.44 0.49
CA SER A 168 6.75 -16.21 1.24
C SER A 168 7.29 -14.97 0.55
N TRP A 169 8.32 -15.11 -0.29
CA TRP A 169 8.88 -14.05 -1.11
C TRP A 169 7.89 -13.54 -2.18
N LEU A 170 7.12 -14.43 -2.83
CA LEU A 170 6.15 -14.05 -3.86
C LEU A 170 4.93 -13.37 -3.23
N VAL A 171 4.45 -13.93 -2.12
CA VAL A 171 3.38 -13.35 -1.30
C VAL A 171 3.78 -11.95 -0.86
N TRP A 172 5.01 -11.80 -0.37
CA TRP A 172 5.56 -10.51 0.01
C TRP A 172 5.61 -9.53 -1.17
N ALA A 173 6.07 -9.96 -2.35
CA ALA A 173 6.18 -9.12 -3.53
C ALA A 173 4.82 -8.56 -3.96
N VAL A 174 3.82 -9.43 -4.06
CA VAL A 174 2.46 -9.06 -4.48
C VAL A 174 1.79 -8.16 -3.46
N LEU A 175 1.86 -8.48 -2.16
CA LEU A 175 1.29 -7.63 -1.12
C LEU A 175 2.01 -6.29 -0.99
N SER A 176 3.34 -6.25 -1.18
CA SER A 176 4.10 -5.00 -1.15
C SER A 176 3.77 -4.12 -2.35
N ALA A 177 3.61 -4.71 -3.54
CA ALA A 177 3.21 -4.01 -4.75
C ALA A 177 1.79 -3.43 -4.63
N ALA A 178 0.84 -4.26 -4.16
CA ALA A 178 -0.52 -3.83 -3.87
C ALA A 178 -0.56 -2.75 -2.79
N GLY A 179 0.26 -2.89 -1.74
CA GLY A 179 0.42 -1.93 -0.65
C GLY A 179 0.92 -0.59 -1.14
N PHE A 180 2.03 -0.57 -1.87
CA PHE A 180 2.62 0.64 -2.41
C PHE A 180 1.66 1.36 -3.36
N SER A 181 1.06 0.62 -4.30
CA SER A 181 0.05 1.15 -5.22
C SER A 181 -1.15 1.74 -4.48
N SER A 182 -1.64 1.05 -3.45
CA SER A 182 -2.76 1.51 -2.62
C SER A 182 -2.45 2.79 -1.86
N VAL A 183 -1.24 2.89 -1.30
CA VAL A 183 -0.79 4.07 -0.56
C VAL A 183 -0.63 5.29 -1.47
N VAL A 184 -0.07 5.11 -2.67
CA VAL A 184 0.04 6.19 -3.66
C VAL A 184 -1.34 6.63 -4.17
N ALA A 185 -2.22 5.69 -4.51
CA ALA A 185 -3.59 5.99 -4.91
C ALA A 185 -4.34 6.75 -3.81
N PHE A 186 -4.22 6.32 -2.55
CA PHE A 186 -4.76 7.01 -1.38
C PHE A 186 -4.20 8.44 -1.25
N ALA A 187 -2.89 8.62 -1.41
CA ALA A 187 -2.26 9.93 -1.29
C ALA A 187 -2.76 10.91 -2.34
N LEU A 188 -2.98 10.46 -3.58
CA LEU A 188 -3.52 11.31 -4.64
C LEU A 188 -5.00 11.65 -4.40
N ALA A 189 -5.79 10.70 -3.89
CA ALA A 189 -7.16 10.95 -3.45
C ALA A 189 -7.21 11.97 -2.30
N ALA A 190 -6.37 11.83 -1.28
CA ALA A 190 -6.28 12.74 -0.14
C ALA A 190 -5.79 14.14 -0.58
N GLY A 191 -4.78 14.19 -1.46
CA GLY A 191 -4.28 15.44 -2.03
C GLY A 191 -5.34 16.21 -2.81
N LYS A 192 -6.22 15.52 -3.54
CA LYS A 192 -7.37 16.15 -4.21
C LYS A 192 -8.31 16.82 -3.20
N GLU A 193 -8.73 16.11 -2.16
CA GLU A 193 -9.64 16.67 -1.13
C GLU A 193 -9.00 17.86 -0.38
N LEU A 194 -7.68 17.82 -0.14
CA LEU A 194 -6.93 18.94 0.46
C LEU A 194 -6.86 20.16 -0.47
N GLY A 195 -6.66 19.94 -1.77
CA GLY A 195 -6.70 20.99 -2.78
C GLY A 195 -8.08 21.64 -2.92
N GLU A 196 -9.14 20.91 -2.61
CA GLU A 196 -10.52 21.42 -2.53
C GLU A 196 -10.82 22.16 -1.21
N GLY A 197 -9.85 22.25 -0.29
CA GLY A 197 -9.93 23.02 0.95
C GLY A 197 -10.48 22.25 2.15
N ALA A 198 -10.60 20.92 2.06
CA ALA A 198 -10.98 20.08 3.19
C ALA A 198 -9.94 20.16 4.33
N PRO A 199 -10.35 20.07 5.61
CA PRO A 199 -9.40 19.95 6.71
C PRO A 199 -8.63 18.64 6.62
N ARG A 200 -7.37 18.61 7.09
CA ARG A 200 -6.46 17.45 7.03
C ARG A 200 -7.10 16.12 7.42
N ALA A 201 -7.67 16.04 8.62
CA ALA A 201 -8.32 14.81 9.09
C ALA A 201 -9.51 14.43 8.21
N GLY A 202 -10.32 15.41 7.79
CA GLY A 202 -11.46 15.18 6.91
C GLY A 202 -11.06 14.67 5.52
N ALA A 203 -9.99 15.22 4.94
CA ALA A 203 -9.45 14.77 3.65
C ALA A 203 -8.97 13.32 3.73
N MET A 204 -8.21 12.96 4.78
CA MET A 204 -7.72 11.59 4.97
C MET A 204 -8.85 10.59 5.22
N VAL A 205 -9.85 10.92 6.04
CA VAL A 205 -11.01 10.04 6.28
C VAL A 205 -11.82 9.85 5.02
N LYS A 206 -12.06 10.91 4.23
CA LYS A 206 -12.78 10.80 2.95
C LYS A 206 -12.03 9.96 1.93
N ALA A 207 -10.73 10.21 1.75
CA ALA A 207 -9.89 9.40 0.86
C ALA A 207 -9.83 7.95 1.33
N GLY A 208 -9.68 7.72 2.65
CA GLY A 208 -9.64 6.39 3.24
C GLY A 208 -10.95 5.64 3.00
N LYS A 209 -12.10 6.30 3.16
CA LYS A 209 -13.42 5.72 2.88
C LYS A 209 -13.57 5.32 1.41
N LYS A 210 -13.09 6.15 0.48
CA LYS A 210 -13.09 5.84 -0.97
C LYS A 210 -12.17 4.65 -1.27
N MET A 211 -11.00 4.61 -0.64
CA MET A 211 -9.98 3.57 -0.89
C MET A 211 -10.21 2.28 -0.10
N THR A 212 -11.13 2.26 0.88
CA THR A 212 -11.34 1.07 1.72
C THR A 212 -11.68 -0.16 0.89
N LEU A 213 -12.65 -0.02 -0.02
CA LEU A 213 -13.12 -1.13 -0.84
C LEU A 213 -12.06 -1.55 -1.89
N PRO A 214 -11.45 -0.62 -2.66
CA PRO A 214 -10.34 -0.96 -3.54
C PRO A 214 -9.24 -1.74 -2.84
N VAL A 215 -8.78 -1.29 -1.66
CA VAL A 215 -7.67 -1.93 -0.95
C VAL A 215 -8.04 -3.35 -0.50
N LEU A 216 -9.22 -3.53 0.12
CA LEU A 216 -9.65 -4.83 0.64
C LEU A 216 -9.93 -5.83 -0.48
N ILE A 217 -10.63 -5.42 -1.54
CA ILE A 217 -10.95 -6.32 -2.65
C ILE A 217 -9.69 -6.65 -3.44
N SER A 218 -8.83 -5.68 -3.73
CA SER A 218 -7.63 -5.92 -4.54
C SER A 218 -6.64 -6.84 -3.83
N SER A 219 -6.43 -6.64 -2.53
CA SER A 219 -5.58 -7.55 -1.75
C SER A 219 -6.17 -8.95 -1.62
N LEU A 220 -7.50 -9.07 -1.51
CA LEU A 220 -8.18 -10.37 -1.52
C LEU A 220 -8.02 -11.07 -2.86
N LEU A 221 -8.25 -10.36 -3.97
CA LEU A 221 -8.08 -10.89 -5.33
C LEU A 221 -6.63 -11.28 -5.60
N ALA A 222 -5.66 -10.51 -5.11
CA ALA A 222 -4.25 -10.81 -5.28
C ALA A 222 -3.84 -12.08 -4.52
N LEU A 223 -4.31 -12.26 -3.28
CA LEU A 223 -4.08 -13.48 -2.51
C LEU A 223 -4.82 -14.69 -3.10
N ALA A 224 -6.05 -14.51 -3.58
CA ALA A 224 -6.77 -15.55 -4.28
C ALA A 224 -6.03 -15.97 -5.56
N ALA A 225 -5.60 -15.00 -6.38
CA ALA A 225 -4.81 -15.25 -7.58
C ALA A 225 -3.53 -16.04 -7.28
N LEU A 226 -2.80 -15.67 -6.23
CA LEU A 226 -1.62 -16.43 -5.76
C LEU A 226 -1.97 -17.90 -5.46
N THR A 227 -3.06 -18.16 -4.73
CA THR A 227 -3.44 -19.55 -4.41
C THR A 227 -3.76 -20.39 -5.65
N PHE A 228 -4.25 -19.76 -6.74
CA PHE A 228 -4.52 -20.43 -8.01
C PHE A 228 -3.28 -20.58 -8.89
N ASP A 229 -2.55 -19.49 -9.15
CA ASP A 229 -1.34 -19.49 -10.00
C ASP A 229 -0.25 -20.39 -9.43
N MET A 230 -0.19 -20.55 -8.10
CA MET A 230 0.80 -21.43 -7.44
C MET A 230 0.32 -22.87 -7.21
N GLY A 231 -0.89 -23.22 -7.65
CA GLY A 231 -1.48 -24.56 -7.43
C GLY A 231 -1.72 -24.89 -5.95
N GLN A 232 -1.65 -23.92 -5.06
CA GLN A 232 -1.76 -24.07 -3.60
C GLN A 232 -3.21 -23.99 -3.12
N THR A 233 -4.05 -24.92 -3.59
CA THR A 233 -5.50 -24.94 -3.33
C THR A 233 -5.92 -25.74 -2.08
N GLY A 234 -4.94 -26.19 -1.28
CA GLY A 234 -5.21 -26.91 -0.04
C GLY A 234 -5.87 -26.04 1.03
N ALA A 235 -6.69 -26.67 1.89
CA ALA A 235 -7.41 -25.97 2.95
C ALA A 235 -6.50 -25.18 3.91
N LYS A 236 -5.28 -25.68 4.16
CA LYS A 236 -4.28 -24.98 5.01
C LYS A 236 -3.76 -23.70 4.35
N GLN A 237 -3.52 -23.73 3.04
CA GLN A 237 -3.03 -22.60 2.26
C GLN A 237 -4.11 -21.53 2.12
N ILE A 238 -5.36 -21.93 1.87
CA ILE A 238 -6.51 -21.02 1.86
C ILE A 238 -6.68 -20.34 3.23
N ALA A 239 -6.58 -21.10 4.32
CA ALA A 239 -6.62 -20.53 5.67
C ALA A 239 -5.45 -19.56 5.90
N GLY A 240 -4.24 -19.90 5.45
CA GLY A 240 -3.08 -19.01 5.50
C GLY A 240 -3.29 -17.72 4.72
N ALA A 241 -3.82 -17.80 3.50
CA ALA A 241 -4.17 -16.63 2.68
C ALA A 241 -5.22 -15.75 3.35
N ALA A 242 -6.25 -16.34 3.96
CA ALA A 242 -7.27 -15.58 4.68
C ALA A 242 -6.68 -14.84 5.89
N ILE A 243 -5.79 -15.47 6.65
CA ILE A 243 -5.12 -14.82 7.79
C ILE A 243 -4.19 -13.70 7.30
N LEU A 244 -3.41 -13.93 6.24
CA LEU A 244 -2.57 -12.90 5.63
C LEU A 244 -3.36 -11.72 5.07
N TRP A 245 -4.55 -11.97 4.51
CA TRP A 245 -5.45 -10.91 4.08
C TRP A 245 -5.90 -10.05 5.26
N VAL A 246 -6.28 -10.67 6.39
CA VAL A 246 -6.63 -9.95 7.62
C VAL A 246 -5.42 -9.17 8.15
N ALA A 247 -4.24 -9.77 8.18
CA ALA A 247 -3.01 -9.12 8.60
C ALA A 247 -2.68 -7.91 7.71
N TYR A 248 -2.83 -8.04 6.40
CA TYR A 248 -2.66 -6.96 5.44
C TYR A 248 -3.67 -5.83 5.65
N ALA A 249 -4.94 -6.15 5.90
CA ALA A 249 -5.97 -5.16 6.20
C ALA A 249 -5.66 -4.39 7.49
N VAL A 250 -5.24 -5.09 8.55
CA VAL A 250 -4.80 -4.48 9.81
C VAL A 250 -3.58 -3.60 9.59
N TRP A 251 -2.57 -4.10 8.87
CA TRP A 251 -1.39 -3.35 8.50
C TRP A 251 -1.76 -2.06 7.76
N PHE A 252 -2.61 -2.12 6.74
CA PHE A 252 -2.97 -0.94 5.96
C PHE A 252 -3.79 0.09 6.76
N PHE A 253 -4.89 -0.33 7.42
CA PHE A 253 -5.83 0.61 8.04
C PHE A 253 -5.46 1.05 9.46
N VAL A 254 -4.70 0.23 10.20
CA VAL A 254 -4.30 0.54 11.57
C VAL A 254 -2.88 1.11 11.59
N VAL A 255 -1.94 0.50 10.87
CA VAL A 255 -0.53 0.90 10.92
C VAL A 255 -0.21 1.95 9.86
N ALA A 256 -0.33 1.63 8.57
CA ALA A 256 0.05 2.53 7.48
C ALA A 256 -0.80 3.80 7.47
N PHE A 257 -2.13 3.69 7.55
CA PHE A 257 -3.02 4.86 7.58
C PHE A 257 -2.80 5.72 8.83
N GLY A 258 -2.61 5.08 10.00
CA GLY A 258 -2.30 5.79 11.24
C GLY A 258 -0.99 6.58 11.16
N THR A 259 0.05 5.98 10.61
CA THR A 259 1.38 6.61 10.46
C THR A 259 1.38 7.71 9.40
N MET A 260 0.75 7.49 8.23
CA MET A 260 0.54 8.52 7.21
C MET A 260 -0.16 9.75 7.77
N SER A 261 -1.00 9.59 8.78
CA SER A 261 -1.71 10.71 9.39
C SER A 261 -0.81 11.74 10.09
N PHE A 262 0.45 11.43 10.38
CA PHE A 262 1.43 12.34 10.98
C PHE A 262 2.20 13.19 9.97
N ALA A 263 2.21 12.80 8.69
CA ALA A 263 2.91 13.54 7.65
C ALA A 263 2.42 15.00 7.53
N PRO A 264 3.26 15.93 7.04
CA PRO A 264 2.94 17.36 6.98
C PRO A 264 1.96 17.68 5.82
N TRP A 265 0.74 17.16 5.89
CA TRP A 265 -0.32 17.37 4.90
C TRP A 265 -0.77 18.84 4.79
N ASP A 266 -0.54 19.63 5.84
CA ASP A 266 -0.97 21.03 5.90
C ASP A 266 -0.29 21.91 4.83
N LYS A 267 0.91 21.53 4.37
CA LYS A 267 1.62 22.21 3.27
C LYS A 267 0.91 22.12 1.92
N LEU A 268 -0.04 21.19 1.77
CA LEU A 268 -0.78 20.91 0.53
C LEU A 268 -2.15 21.59 0.50
N ARG A 269 -2.54 22.26 1.59
CA ARG A 269 -3.85 22.89 1.68
C ARG A 269 -3.87 24.16 0.83
N ALA A 270 -4.96 24.34 0.06
CA ALA A 270 -5.18 25.60 -0.65
C ALA A 270 -5.26 26.77 0.36
N GLY A 271 -4.44 27.81 0.16
CA GLY A 271 -4.37 29.00 1.02
C GLY A 271 -5.67 29.81 1.07
N SER A 272 -6.63 29.56 0.17
CA SER A 272 -7.97 30.13 0.20
C SER A 272 -9.02 29.02 0.29
N ARG A 273 -9.94 29.11 1.25
CA ARG A 273 -11.21 28.36 1.19
C ARG A 273 -11.94 28.85 -0.05
N ARG A 274 -11.90 28.11 -1.15
CA ARG A 274 -12.86 28.31 -2.23
C ARG A 274 -14.23 27.90 -1.68
N VAL A 275 -14.95 28.87 -1.13
CA VAL A 275 -16.38 28.70 -0.83
C VAL A 275 -17.06 28.57 -2.19
N GLN A 276 -17.36 27.34 -2.60
CA GLN A 276 -18.27 27.12 -3.73
C GLN A 276 -19.63 27.67 -3.29
N MET A 277 -19.91 28.93 -3.67
CA MET A 277 -21.27 29.43 -3.64
C MET A 277 -22.04 28.61 -4.67
N LYS A 278 -22.73 27.57 -4.20
CA LYS A 278 -23.82 26.98 -4.99
C LYS A 278 -24.86 28.07 -5.09
N ASP A 279 -24.95 28.70 -6.26
CA ASP A 279 -26.05 29.59 -6.60
C ASP A 279 -27.36 28.83 -6.33
N LYS A 280 -28.00 29.17 -5.21
CA LYS A 280 -29.39 28.83 -4.99
C LYS A 280 -30.15 29.61 -6.04
N LYS A 281 -30.52 28.93 -7.14
CA LYS A 281 -31.56 29.42 -8.03
C LYS A 281 -32.78 29.73 -7.17
N LYS A 282 -33.05 31.03 -6.96
CA LYS A 282 -34.33 31.50 -6.43
C LYS A 282 -35.38 31.15 -7.49
N LYS A 283 -36.36 30.34 -7.09
CA LYS A 283 -37.69 30.37 -7.68
C LYS A 283 -38.52 31.35 -6.86
#